data_AF-A0A2V9KV28-F1
#
_entry.id   AF-A0A2V9KV28-F1
#
_cell.length_a   1.000
_cell.length_b   1.000
_cell.length_c   1.000
_cell.angle_alpha   90.00
_cell.angle_beta   90.00
_cell.angle_gamma   90.00
#
_symmetry.space_group_name_H-M   'P 1'
#
loop_
_entity.id
_entity.type
_entity.pdbx_description
1 polymer ?
#
loop_
_entity_poly.entity_id
_entity_poly.type
_entity_poly.pdbx_seq_one_letter_code
_entity_poly.pdbx_strand_id
1 'polypeptide(L)'
;MKKGLLVIGALVLLAVILGGMYASARNEMVRKSETINAAWSQVDVVLQRRADLIPNLVETVKGFAAHEETVFGDIAKARAALLNARTP
;
A
#
# COMPACT_ATOMS: atom_id res chain seq x y z
N MET A 1 52.92 -11.00 -38.77
CA MET A 1 51.46 -11.10 -39.02
C MET A 1 50.69 -11.81 -37.90
N LYS A 2 51.10 -12.99 -37.42
CA LYS A 2 50.38 -13.73 -36.36
C LYS A 2 50.24 -12.98 -35.02
N LYS A 3 51.29 -12.26 -34.58
CA LYS A 3 51.27 -11.46 -33.34
C LYS A 3 50.31 -10.27 -33.40
N GLY A 4 50.19 -9.61 -34.56
CA GLY A 4 49.24 -8.50 -34.75
C GLY A 4 47.78 -8.96 -34.72
N LEU A 5 47.50 -10.12 -35.33
CA LEU A 5 46.16 -10.74 -35.27
C LEU A 5 45.77 -11.13 -33.84
N LEU A 6 46.73 -11.62 -33.04
CA LEU A 6 46.51 -11.93 -31.61
C LEU A 6 46.20 -10.67 -30.79
N VAL A 7 46.89 -9.55 -31.04
CA VAL A 7 46.63 -8.27 -30.35
C VAL A 7 45.25 -7.71 -30.73
N ILE A 8 44.88 -7.77 -32.00
CA ILE A 8 43.55 -7.33 -32.47
C ILE A 8 42.46 -8.22 -31.85
N GLY A 9 42.65 -9.54 -31.83
CA GLY A 9 41.72 -10.47 -31.19
C GLY A 9 41.53 -10.17 -29.70
N ALA A 10 42.62 -9.88 -28.98
CA ALA A 10 42.56 -9.51 -27.55
C ALA A 10 41.82 -8.19 -27.32
N LEU A 11 42.03 -7.17 -28.17
CA LEU A 11 41.33 -5.88 -28.09
C LEU A 11 39.83 -6.02 -28.34
N VAL A 12 39.43 -6.83 -29.33
CA VAL A 12 38.01 -7.11 -29.61
C VAL A 12 37.36 -7.84 -28.44
N LEU A 13 38.05 -8.83 -27.87
CA LEU A 13 37.55 -9.55 -26.69
C LEU A 13 37.35 -8.60 -25.49
N LEU A 14 38.31 -7.71 -25.26
CA LEU A 14 38.24 -6.71 -24.20
C LEU A 14 37.06 -5.74 -24.40
N ALA A 15 36.85 -5.28 -25.64
CA ALA A 15 35.72 -4.40 -25.98
C ALA A 15 34.37 -5.08 -25.75
N VAL A 16 34.24 -6.37 -26.07
CA VAL A 16 33.01 -7.16 -25.83
C VAL A 16 32.76 -7.34 -24.34
N ILE A 17 33.79 -7.63 -23.54
CA ILE A 17 33.66 -7.78 -22.09
C ILE A 17 33.21 -6.46 -21.45
N LEU A 18 33.86 -5.35 -21.79
CA LEU A 18 33.51 -4.02 -21.26
C LEU A 18 32.10 -3.59 -21.68
N GLY A 19 31.73 -3.83 -22.94
CA GLY A 19 30.37 -3.55 -23.44
C GLY A 19 29.30 -4.40 -22.74
N GLY A 20 29.58 -5.69 -22.53
CA GLY A 20 28.69 -6.60 -21.82
C GLY A 20 28.47 -6.22 -20.36
N MET A 21 29.54 -5.82 -19.66
CA MET A 21 29.46 -5.32 -18.29
C MET A 21 28.59 -4.06 -18.20
N TYR A 22 28.80 -3.09 -19.09
CA TYR A 22 28.02 -1.86 -19.12
C TYR A 22 26.52 -2.12 -19.38
N ALA A 23 26.20 -2.98 -20.34
CA ALA A 23 24.82 -3.37 -20.62
C ALA A 23 24.18 -4.12 -19.42
N SER A 24 24.92 -5.00 -18.76
CA SER A 24 24.42 -5.75 -17.61
C SER A 24 24.07 -4.83 -16.42
N ALA A 25 24.95 -3.86 -16.11
CA ALA A 25 24.73 -2.91 -15.03
C ALA A 25 23.50 -2.02 -15.29
N ARG A 26 23.31 -1.56 -16.53
CA ARG A 26 22.13 -0.79 -16.92
C ARG A 26 20.84 -1.60 -16.79
N ASN A 27 20.85 -2.85 -17.24
CA ASN A 27 19.69 -3.73 -17.14
C ASN A 27 19.34 -4.07 -15.68
N GLU A 28 20.33 -4.22 -14.81
CA GLU A 28 20.10 -4.44 -13.39
C GLU A 28 19.47 -3.23 -12.70
N MET A 29 19.93 -2.01 -13.01
CA MET A 29 19.34 -0.78 -12.47
C MET A 29 17.88 -0.61 -12.90
N VAL A 30 17.57 -0.85 -14.17
CA VAL A 30 16.18 -0.80 -14.67
C VAL A 30 15.33 -1.84 -13.96
N ARG A 31 15.80 -3.09 -13.83
CA ARG A 31 15.08 -4.15 -13.10
C ARG A 31 14.78 -3.77 -11.64
N LYS A 32 15.75 -3.17 -10.95
CA LYS A 32 15.54 -2.68 -9.57
C LYS A 32 14.51 -1.56 -9.53
N SER A 33 14.54 -0.62 -10.47
CA SER A 33 13.54 0.45 -10.58
C SER A 33 12.13 -0.11 -10.81
N GLU A 34 11.97 -1.07 -11.72
CA GLU A 34 10.69 -1.72 -11.98
C GLU A 34 10.18 -2.50 -10.76
N THR A 35 11.06 -3.14 -10.01
CA THR A 35 10.69 -3.84 -8.77
C THR A 35 10.16 -2.87 -7.72
N ILE A 36 10.79 -1.69 -7.59
CA ILE A 36 10.33 -0.63 -6.70
C ILE A 36 8.96 -0.11 -7.14
N ASN A 37 8.78 0.17 -8.44
CA ASN A 37 7.50 0.63 -8.98
C ASN A 37 6.37 -0.39 -8.75
N ALA A 38 6.65 -1.68 -8.95
CA ALA A 38 5.69 -2.74 -8.68
C ALA A 38 5.30 -2.81 -7.20
N ALA A 39 6.26 -2.64 -6.29
CA ALA A 39 6.00 -2.60 -4.85
C ALA A 39 5.11 -1.39 -4.47
N TRP A 40 5.38 -0.21 -5.03
CA TRP A 40 4.55 0.98 -4.81
C TRP A 40 3.12 0.80 -5.32
N SER A 41 2.95 0.24 -6.52
CA SER A 41 1.62 -0.08 -7.07
C SER A 41 0.82 -0.98 -6.12
N GLN A 42 1.48 -1.96 -5.49
CA GLN A 42 0.81 -2.84 -4.53
C GLN A 42 0.41 -2.12 -3.24
N VAL A 43 1.21 -1.16 -2.77
CA VAL A 43 0.85 -0.30 -1.63
C VAL A 43 -0.36 0.56 -1.97
N ASP A 44 -0.40 1.17 -3.14
CA ASP A 44 -1.51 2.02 -3.58
C ASP A 44 -2.83 1.24 -3.63
N VAL A 45 -2.82 0.02 -4.16
CA VAL A 45 -4.01 -0.86 -4.18
C VAL A 45 -4.51 -1.16 -2.77
N VAL A 46 -3.62 -1.41 -1.81
CA VAL A 46 -4.00 -1.68 -0.41
C VAL A 46 -4.56 -0.41 0.25
N LEU A 47 -3.95 0.74 0.01
CA LEU A 47 -4.43 2.03 0.51
C LEU A 47 -5.82 2.36 -0.04
N GLN A 48 -6.05 2.13 -1.34
CA GLN A 48 -7.35 2.33 -1.96
C GLN A 48 -8.40 1.38 -1.35
N ARG A 49 -8.11 0.08 -1.22
CA ARG A 49 -9.02 -0.86 -0.55
C ARG A 49 -9.33 -0.43 0.89
N ARG A 50 -8.35 0.08 1.64
CA ARG A 50 -8.59 0.59 3.00
C ARG A 50 -9.51 1.80 2.96
N ALA A 51 -9.29 2.75 2.05
CA ALA A 51 -10.14 3.92 1.90
C ALA A 51 -11.60 3.53 1.53
N ASP A 52 -11.77 2.58 0.62
CA ASP A 52 -13.08 2.07 0.20
C ASP A 52 -13.84 1.36 1.33
N LEU A 53 -13.13 0.80 2.31
CA LEU A 53 -13.71 0.12 3.46
C LEU A 53 -14.06 1.07 4.63
N ILE A 54 -13.53 2.29 4.66
CA ILE A 54 -13.83 3.28 5.72
C ILE A 54 -15.35 3.59 5.79
N PRO A 55 -16.06 3.86 4.67
CA PRO A 55 -17.50 4.10 4.70
C PRO A 55 -18.29 2.95 5.33
N ASN A 56 -17.99 1.70 4.97
CA ASN A 56 -18.64 0.52 5.54
C ASN A 56 -18.41 0.41 7.05
N LEU A 57 -17.20 0.74 7.53
CA LEU A 57 -16.88 0.77 8.95
C LEU A 57 -17.66 1.88 9.68
N VAL A 58 -17.75 3.06 9.07
CA VAL A 58 -18.51 4.20 9.59
C VAL A 58 -20.01 3.90 9.66
N GLU A 59 -20.58 3.25 8.65
CA GLU A 59 -21.98 2.82 8.66
C GLU A 59 -22.25 1.82 9.79
N THR A 60 -21.33 0.87 9.99
CA THR A 60 -21.44 -0.11 11.10
C THR A 60 -21.44 0.60 12.46
N VAL A 61 -20.49 1.51 12.69
CA VAL A 61 -20.41 2.29 13.95
C VAL A 61 -21.64 3.19 14.13
N LYS A 62 -22.11 3.85 13.07
CA LYS A 62 -23.34 4.66 13.10
C LYS A 62 -24.57 3.82 13.42
N GLY A 63 -24.67 2.60 12.90
CA GLY A 63 -25.74 1.66 13.24
C GLY A 63 -25.78 1.32 14.74
N PHE A 64 -24.62 1.04 15.34
CA PHE A 64 -24.51 0.84 16.79
C PHE A 64 -24.82 2.11 17.58
N ALA A 65 -24.30 3.27 17.16
CA ALA A 65 -24.56 4.54 17.84
C ALA A 65 -26.05 4.93 17.82
N ALA A 66 -26.76 4.67 16.71
CA ALA A 66 -28.21 4.90 16.64
C ALA A 66 -28.99 4.00 17.60
N HIS A 67 -28.53 2.75 17.79
CA HIS A 67 -29.11 1.85 18.77
C HIS A 67 -28.86 2.36 20.21
N GLU A 68 -27.65 2.83 20.51
CA GLU A 68 -27.32 3.42 21.80
C GLU A 68 -28.10 4.71 22.09
N GLU A 69 -28.30 5.58 21.10
CA GLU A 69 -29.07 6.82 21.27
C GLU A 69 -30.51 6.55 21.71
N THR A 70 -31.17 5.55 21.13
CA THR A 70 -32.54 5.16 21.55
C THR A 70 -32.58 4.63 22.98
N VAL A 71 -31.63 3.76 23.35
CA VAL A 71 -31.53 3.20 24.70
C VAL A 71 -31.26 4.30 25.73
N PHE A 72 -30.30 5.19 25.47
CA PHE A 72 -30.00 6.31 26.36
C PHE A 72 -31.18 7.29 26.46
N GLY A 73 -31.91 7.54 25.36
CA GLY A 73 -33.12 8.35 25.36
C GLY A 73 -34.22 7.76 26.23
N ASP A 74 -34.46 6.45 26.14
CA ASP A 74 -35.47 5.77 26.94
C ASP A 74 -35.07 5.66 28.41
N ILE A 75 -33.78 5.46 28.72
CA ILE A 75 -33.26 5.55 30.09
C ILE A 75 -33.42 6.96 30.65
N ALA A 76 -33.13 8.00 29.86
CA ALA A 76 -33.30 9.39 30.27
C ALA A 76 -34.77 9.72 30.54
N LYS A 77 -35.70 9.25 29.69
CA LYS A 77 -37.15 9.37 29.92
C LYS A 77 -37.60 8.59 31.15
N ALA A 78 -37.15 7.34 31.32
CA ALA A 78 -37.47 6.53 32.50
C ALA A 78 -36.95 7.20 33.77
N ARG A 79 -35.74 7.75 33.74
CA ARG A 79 -35.16 8.54 34.85
C ARG A 79 -35.96 9.80 35.13
N ALA A 80 -36.36 10.55 34.10
CA ALA A 80 -37.20 11.74 34.26
C ALA A 80 -38.59 11.38 34.80
N ALA A 81 -39.18 10.28 34.37
CA ALA A 81 -40.45 9.78 34.88
C ALA A 81 -40.32 9.35 36.35
N LEU A 82 -39.23 8.67 36.72
CA LEU A 82 -38.95 8.26 38.10
C LEU A 82 -38.72 9.47 39.02
N LEU A 83 -38.01 10.50 38.55
CA LEU A 83 -37.84 11.76 39.29
C LEU A 83 -39.14 12.57 39.45
N ASN A 84 -40.04 12.49 38.47
CA ASN A 84 -41.35 13.15 38.52
C ASN A 84 -42.44 12.28 39.17
N ALA A 85 -42.14 11.03 39.52
CA ALA A 85 -43.07 10.14 40.21
C ALA A 85 -43.29 10.65 41.64
N ARG A 86 -44.43 11.30 41.86
CA ARG A 86 -44.85 11.77 43.18
C ARG A 86 -45.47 10.62 43.95
N THR A 87 -44.62 9.82 44.61
CA THR A 87 -44.99 8.71 45.52
C THR A 87 -45.81 7.59 44.85
N PRO A 88 -45.97 6.40 45.45
CA PRO A 88 -46.83 5.36 44.88
C PRO A 88 -48.28 5.80 44.71
#